data_AF-A0A9D0L5P3-F1
#
_entry.id   AF-A0A9D0L5P3-F1
#
_cell.length_a   1.000
_cell.length_b   1.000
_cell.length_c   1.000
_cell.angle_alpha   90.00
_cell.angle_beta   90.00
_cell.angle_gamma   90.00
#
_symmetry.space_group_name_H-M   'P 1'
#
loop_
_entity.id
_entity.type
_entity.pdbx_description
1 polymer ?
#
loop_
_entity_poly.entity_id
_entity_poly.type
_entity_poly.pdbx_seq_one_letter_code
_entity_poly.pdbx_strand_id
1 'polypeptide(L)'
;MTNAELEARAAALVAAGDVVGAALLWQQHGEHLTAAALFERACAFDDAARAALAADKDDALRLALLGGNQDLIQEVSASLQRMRTPAQFCDIAQAQLTCGFSRQAGRMFEA
;
A
#
# COMPACT_ATOMS: atom_id res chain seq x y z
N MET A 1 -8.52 14.79 19.55
CA MET A 1 -9.68 13.98 19.15
C MET A 1 -9.50 12.62 19.79
N THR A 2 -10.53 12.09 20.44
CA THR A 2 -10.51 10.73 20.99
C THR A 2 -10.69 9.70 19.87
N ASN A 3 -10.31 8.44 20.10
CA ASN A 3 -10.55 7.37 19.11
C ASN A 3 -12.04 7.22 18.77
N ALA A 4 -12.93 7.40 19.74
CA ALA A 4 -14.38 7.34 19.51
C ALA A 4 -14.89 8.48 18.61
N GLU A 5 -14.36 9.69 18.78
CA GLU A 5 -14.70 10.84 17.91
C GLU A 5 -14.16 10.64 16.48
N LEU A 6 -12.96 10.07 16.36
CA LEU A 6 -12.32 9.74 15.09
C LEU A 6 -13.15 8.70 14.32
N GLU A 7 -13.55 7.61 14.98
CA GLU A 7 -14.40 6.56 14.42
C GLU A 7 -15.74 7.11 13.94
N ALA A 8 -16.41 7.91 14.79
CA ALA A 8 -17.70 8.50 14.45
C ALA A 8 -17.59 9.42 13.22
N ARG A 9 -16.52 10.21 13.13
CA ARG A 9 -16.29 11.12 12.00
C ARG A 9 -15.92 10.38 10.72
N ALA A 10 -15.07 9.34 10.81
CA ALA A 10 -14.76 8.49 9.67
C ALA A 10 -16.01 7.76 9.16
N ALA A 11 -16.85 7.23 10.07
CA ALA A 11 -18.10 6.57 9.71
C ALA A 11 -19.08 7.53 9.00
N ALA A 12 -19.17 8.78 9.45
CA ALA A 12 -19.98 9.80 8.79
C ALA A 12 -19.50 10.11 7.35
N LEU A 13 -18.18 10.18 7.13
CA LEU A 13 -17.59 10.37 5.81
C LEU A 13 -17.91 9.18 4.88
N VAL A 14 -17.75 7.95 5.36
CA VAL A 14 -18.11 6.74 4.60
C VAL A 14 -19.62 6.72 4.28
N ALA A 15 -20.48 7.08 5.24
CA ALA A 15 -21.93 7.16 5.01
C ALA A 15 -22.32 8.22 3.97
N ALA A 16 -21.54 9.30 3.87
CA ALA A 16 -21.68 10.32 2.83
C ALA A 16 -21.07 9.91 1.47
N GLY A 17 -20.44 8.74 1.38
CA GLY A 17 -19.77 8.25 0.18
C GLY A 17 -18.31 8.72 0.03
N ASP A 18 -17.81 9.54 0.95
CA ASP A 18 -16.43 10.04 0.95
C ASP A 18 -15.47 9.06 1.66
N VAL A 19 -15.25 7.90 1.01
CA VAL A 19 -14.38 6.84 1.55
C VAL A 19 -12.91 7.27 1.58
N VAL A 20 -12.48 8.09 0.61
CA VAL A 20 -11.12 8.64 0.54
C VAL A 20 -10.87 9.63 1.68
N GLY A 21 -11.82 10.52 1.97
CA GLY A 21 -11.75 11.43 3.11
C GLY A 21 -11.67 10.69 4.44
N ALA A 22 -12.43 9.58 4.57
CA ALA A 22 -12.34 8.72 5.74
C ALA A 22 -10.93 8.08 5.88
N ALA A 23 -10.36 7.58 4.78
CA ALA A 23 -9.02 6.99 4.77
C ALA A 23 -7.94 8.00 5.17
N LEU A 24 -7.98 9.22 4.62
CA LEU A 24 -7.07 10.31 4.95
C LEU A 24 -7.16 10.68 6.44
N LEU A 25 -8.36 10.71 7.00
CA LEU A 25 -8.57 11.02 8.41
C LEU A 25 -7.85 10.00 9.32
N TRP A 26 -7.95 8.71 9.01
CA TRP A 26 -7.22 7.65 9.73
C TRP A 26 -5.71 7.77 9.53
N GLN A 27 -5.26 8.04 8.31
CA GLN A 27 -3.84 8.19 7.99
C GLN A 27 -3.19 9.34 8.78
N GLN A 28 -3.88 10.48 8.90
CA GLN A 28 -3.42 11.64 9.68
C GLN A 28 -3.26 11.34 11.17
N HIS A 29 -3.95 10.31 11.68
CA HIS A 29 -3.88 9.87 13.07
C HIS A 29 -2.94 8.66 13.27
N GLY A 30 -2.21 8.24 12.23
CA GLY A 30 -1.24 7.16 12.30
C GLY A 30 -1.82 5.75 12.14
N GLU A 31 -3.12 5.63 11.91
CA GLU A 31 -3.81 4.34 11.72
C GLU A 31 -3.67 3.86 10.27
N HIS A 32 -2.43 3.52 9.91
CA HIS A 32 -2.01 3.23 8.56
C HIS A 32 -2.69 2.01 7.93
N LEU A 33 -2.95 0.96 8.70
CA LEU A 33 -3.65 -0.25 8.22
C LEU A 33 -5.11 0.05 7.88
N THR A 34 -5.81 0.76 8.78
CA THR A 34 -7.20 1.17 8.57
C THR A 34 -7.32 2.09 7.37
N ALA A 35 -6.39 3.04 7.23
CA ALA A 35 -6.33 3.92 6.07
C ALA A 35 -6.11 3.15 4.77
N ALA A 36 -5.16 2.22 4.73
CA ALA A 36 -4.88 1.40 3.55
C ALA A 36 -6.11 0.60 3.10
N ALA A 37 -6.82 -0.04 4.03
CA ALA A 37 -8.03 -0.80 3.71
C ALA A 37 -9.15 0.08 3.15
N LEU A 38 -9.30 1.31 3.65
CA LEU A 38 -10.30 2.25 3.11
C LEU A 38 -9.91 2.80 1.73
N PHE A 39 -8.64 3.11 1.50
CA PHE A 39 -8.15 3.49 0.17
C PHE A 39 -8.31 2.35 -0.83
N GLU A 40 -8.01 1.11 -0.45
CA GLU A 40 -8.22 -0.08 -1.29
C GLU A 40 -9.70 -0.23 -1.66
N ARG A 41 -10.61 -0.09 -0.68
CA ARG A 41 -12.06 -0.11 -0.93
C ARG A 41 -12.52 1.02 -1.86
N ALA A 42 -11.83 2.16 -1.85
CA ALA A 42 -12.06 3.27 -2.77
C ALA A 42 -11.37 3.09 -4.15
N CYS A 43 -10.70 1.96 -4.38
CA CYS A 43 -9.84 1.70 -5.55
C CYS A 43 -8.70 2.71 -5.72
N ALA A 44 -8.33 3.43 -4.66
CA ALA A 44 -7.20 4.36 -4.63
C ALA A 44 -5.91 3.59 -4.28
N PHE A 45 -5.49 2.67 -5.16
CA PHE A 45 -4.42 1.71 -4.86
C PHE A 45 -3.06 2.34 -4.56
N ASP A 46 -2.73 3.46 -5.20
CA ASP A 46 -1.48 4.20 -4.93
C ASP A 46 -1.46 4.76 -3.50
N ASP A 47 -2.57 5.36 -3.06
CA ASP A 47 -2.70 5.88 -1.70
C ASP A 47 -2.75 4.74 -0.67
N ALA A 48 -3.43 3.64 -1.01
CA ALA A 48 -3.45 2.43 -0.19
C ALA A 48 -2.05 1.87 0.01
N ALA A 49 -1.26 1.76 -1.06
CA ALA A 49 0.12 1.30 -1.02
C ALA A 49 1.01 2.22 -0.18
N ARG A 50 0.86 3.54 -0.31
CA ARG A 50 1.59 4.52 0.52
C ARG A 50 1.24 4.41 1.99
N ALA A 51 -0.04 4.22 2.32
CA ALA A 51 -0.47 4.01 3.69
C ALA A 51 0.07 2.68 4.25
N ALA A 52 -0.03 1.59 3.49
CA ALA A 52 0.45 0.27 3.88
C ALA A 52 1.98 0.23 4.07
N LEU A 53 2.77 1.01 3.31
CA LEU A 53 4.23 1.00 3.37
C LEU A 53 4.80 1.22 4.80
N ALA A 54 4.07 1.96 5.64
CA ALA A 54 4.46 2.24 7.01
C ALA A 54 4.17 1.07 7.98
N ALA A 55 3.21 0.20 7.67
CA ALA A 55 2.70 -0.83 8.59
C ALA A 55 2.85 -2.27 8.06
N ASP A 56 2.53 -2.51 6.80
CA ASP A 56 2.64 -3.80 6.11
C ASP A 56 3.22 -3.60 4.70
N LYS A 57 4.50 -3.89 4.56
CA LYS A 57 5.22 -3.68 3.31
C LYS A 57 4.93 -4.74 2.25
N ASP A 58 4.48 -5.92 2.65
CA ASP A 58 4.01 -6.94 1.69
C ASP A 58 2.74 -6.46 1.00
N ASP A 59 1.79 -5.99 1.81
CA ASP A 59 0.53 -5.48 1.29
C ASP A 59 0.74 -4.19 0.47
N ALA A 60 1.66 -3.33 0.90
CA ALA A 60 2.06 -2.14 0.14
C ALA A 60 2.53 -2.48 -1.28
N LEU A 61 3.29 -3.56 -1.45
CA LEU A 61 3.77 -3.97 -2.77
C LEU A 61 2.63 -4.50 -3.63
N ARG A 62 1.76 -5.35 -3.06
CA ARG A 62 0.57 -5.85 -3.76
C ARG A 62 -0.30 -4.68 -4.26
N LEU A 63 -0.57 -3.71 -3.40
CA LEU A 63 -1.35 -2.52 -3.72
C LEU A 63 -0.67 -1.65 -4.78
N ALA A 64 0.66 -1.46 -4.70
CA ALA A 64 1.41 -0.71 -5.72
C ALA A 64 1.35 -1.39 -7.09
N LEU A 65 1.42 -2.73 -7.13
CA LEU A 65 1.27 -3.51 -8.36
C LEU A 65 -0.14 -3.37 -8.95
N LEU A 66 -1.18 -3.33 -8.11
CA LEU A 66 -2.57 -3.11 -8.54
C LEU A 66 -2.79 -1.69 -9.10
N GLY A 67 -2.14 -0.68 -8.51
CA GLY A 67 -2.18 0.70 -9.00
C GLY A 67 -1.40 0.90 -10.31
N GLY A 68 -0.39 0.05 -10.56
CA GLY A 68 0.42 0.09 -11.77
C GLY A 68 1.42 1.24 -11.83
N ASN A 69 1.58 1.99 -10.74
CA ASN A 69 2.51 3.10 -10.63
C ASN A 69 3.96 2.59 -10.47
N GLN A 70 4.72 2.64 -11.56
CA GLN A 70 6.08 2.08 -11.60
C GLN A 70 7.03 2.71 -10.57
N ASP A 71 6.91 4.02 -10.33
CA ASP A 71 7.77 4.71 -9.38
C ASP A 71 7.50 4.23 -7.95
N LEU A 72 6.22 4.06 -7.60
CA LEU A 72 5.82 3.53 -6.30
C LEU A 72 6.21 2.07 -6.14
N ILE A 73 6.05 1.24 -7.18
CA ILE A 73 6.51 -0.16 -7.15
C ILE A 73 8.03 -0.21 -6.92
N GLN A 74 8.82 0.69 -7.53
CA GLN A 74 10.27 0.76 -7.30
C GLN A 74 10.59 1.17 -5.86
N GLU A 75 9.92 2.19 -5.34
CA GLU A 75 10.08 2.68 -3.98
C GLU A 75 9.79 1.57 -2.95
N VAL A 76 8.64 0.91 -3.07
CA VAL A 76 8.24 -0.18 -2.16
C VAL A 76 9.18 -1.37 -2.28
N SER A 77 9.53 -1.75 -3.51
CA SER A 77 10.48 -2.86 -3.73
C SER A 77 11.83 -2.56 -3.08
N ALA A 78 12.40 -1.37 -3.30
CA ALA A 78 13.67 -0.97 -2.69
C ALA A 78 13.61 -0.94 -1.15
N SER A 79 12.48 -0.52 -0.59
CA SER A 79 12.24 -0.59 0.87
C SER A 79 12.29 -2.05 1.37
N LEU A 80 11.67 -2.98 0.64
CA LEU A 80 11.64 -4.41 0.96
C LEU A 80 13.00 -5.11 0.84
N GLN A 81 13.81 -4.77 -0.16
CA GLN A 81 15.13 -5.37 -0.39
C GLN A 81 16.06 -5.24 0.82
N ARG A 82 15.92 -4.17 1.61
CA ARG A 82 16.75 -3.91 2.80
C ARG A 82 16.42 -4.79 4.00
N MET A 83 15.32 -5.55 3.98
CA MET A 83 14.82 -6.28 5.16
C MET A 83 14.64 -7.79 4.92
N ARG A 84 14.95 -8.31 3.73
CA ARG A 84 14.49 -9.65 3.33
C ARG A 84 15.59 -10.65 3.06
N THR A 85 15.21 -11.91 3.24
CA THR A 85 16.00 -13.07 2.86
C THR A 85 15.90 -13.34 1.36
N PRO A 86 16.87 -14.04 0.75
CA PRO A 86 16.84 -14.36 -0.69
C PRO A 86 15.56 -15.07 -1.17
N ALA A 87 14.91 -15.88 -0.32
CA ALA A 87 13.67 -16.57 -0.68
C ALA A 87 12.51 -15.59 -0.91
N GLN A 88 12.35 -14.61 -0.02
CA GLN A 88 11.28 -13.61 -0.13
C GLN A 88 11.50 -12.63 -1.28
N PHE A 89 12.75 -12.52 -1.78
CA PHE A 89 13.08 -11.81 -3.00
C PHE A 89 12.48 -12.48 -4.24
N CYS A 90 12.57 -13.82 -4.32
CA CYS A 90 12.02 -14.59 -5.42
C CYS A 90 10.49 -14.47 -5.50
N ASP A 91 9.80 -14.51 -4.36
CA ASP A 91 8.33 -14.37 -4.32
C ASP A 91 7.86 -13.02 -4.90
N ILE A 92 8.57 -11.94 -4.58
CA ILE A 92 8.29 -10.60 -5.11
C ILE A 92 8.56 -10.52 -6.60
N ALA A 93 9.73 -11.01 -7.05
CA ALA A 93 10.07 -11.04 -8.47
C ALA A 93 9.03 -11.83 -9.27
N GLN A 94 8.54 -12.94 -8.72
CA GLN A 94 7.47 -13.73 -9.32
C GLN A 94 6.14 -12.96 -9.35
N ALA A 95 5.75 -12.27 -8.29
CA ALA A 95 4.56 -11.43 -8.29
C ALA A 95 4.64 -10.31 -9.35
N GLN A 96 5.79 -9.64 -9.46
CA GLN A 96 6.05 -8.63 -10.48
C GLN A 96 5.95 -9.21 -11.90
N LEU A 97 6.53 -10.38 -12.16
CA LEU A 97 6.43 -11.06 -13.45
C LEU A 97 4.97 -11.41 -13.81
N THR A 98 4.21 -11.89 -12.84
CA THR A 98 2.80 -12.27 -13.02
C THR A 98 1.93 -11.07 -13.39
N CYS A 99 2.26 -9.89 -12.84
CA CYS A 99 1.61 -8.63 -13.17
C CYS A 99 2.21 -7.91 -14.40
N GLY A 100 3.16 -8.53 -15.12
CA GLY A 100 3.74 -7.98 -16.35
C GLY A 100 4.92 -7.01 -16.16
N PHE A 101 5.40 -6.83 -14.94
CA PHE A 101 6.52 -5.93 -14.60
C PHE A 101 7.89 -6.62 -14.74
N SER A 102 8.14 -7.24 -15.89
CA SER A 102 9.32 -8.09 -16.14
C SER A 102 10.66 -7.37 -16.07
N ARG A 103 10.75 -6.12 -16.56
CA ARG A 103 11.96 -5.29 -16.43
C ARG A 103 12.32 -5.00 -14.98
N GLN A 104 11.31 -4.84 -14.13
CA GLN A 104 11.49 -4.51 -12.73
C GLN A 104 11.90 -5.73 -11.91
N ALA A 105 11.29 -6.88 -12.20
CA ALA A 105 11.71 -8.16 -11.63
C ALA A 105 13.18 -8.47 -11.96
N GLY A 106 13.62 -8.17 -13.20
CA GLY A 106 15.03 -8.32 -13.61
C GLY A 106 15.99 -7.45 -12.78
N ARG A 107 15.66 -6.17 -12.59
CA ARG A 107 16.47 -5.23 -11.79
C ARG A 107 16.64 -5.66 -10.33
N MET A 108 15.75 -6.51 -9.80
CA MET A 108 15.91 -7.02 -8.44
C MET A 108 17.10 -7.97 -8.28
N PHE A 109 17.60 -8.57 -9.38
CA PHE A 109 18.72 -9.50 -9.37
C PHE A 109 20.05 -8.87 -9.85
N GLU A 110 20.05 -7.58 -10.17
CA GLU A 110 21.23 -6.85 -10.69
C GLU A 110 22.07 -6.16 -9.58
N ALA A 111 21.86 -6.52 -8.31
CA ALA A 111 22.55 -5.95 -7.15
C ALA A 111 23.79 -6.75 -6.71
#